data_AF-A0A8S9GQK5-F1
#
_entry.id   AF-A0A8S9GQK5-F1
#
_cell.length_a   1.000
_cell.length_b   1.000
_cell.length_c   1.000
_cell.angle_alpha   90.00
_cell.angle_beta   90.00
_cell.angle_gamma   90.00
#
_symmetry.space_group_name_H-M   'P 1'
#
loop_
_entity.id
_entity.type
_entity.pdbx_description
1 polymer ?
#
loop_
_entity_poly.entity_id
_entity_poly.type
_entity_poly.pdbx_seq_one_letter_code
_entity_poly.pdbx_strand_id
1 'polypeptide(L)'
;MRQIRMCKDLKHLIYYRFNTGPVGKGPGCGFWAPMWRVWLFFLRGIVPLLERWLGNFLGRQFEGRHSKGVAKTVTKQRVESHFDLELRAAVMHDVLDAMPQGIRKNKAKTILQHLSEAWRCWKANIAWKVPGLPVPVENMILRYVKSKADWWTNVAHYNRERIRRGATVDKTVCKKNLGRLTRLWLKAEQERQHNYLKDGPYVNSEEAVSIHTTTFHWLESRKFSPIPFPPLSYKHDTKILILALERLKESYGGAVRLNQQQREELGLIEQAYDNPHEALSRIKRLLLTQRNMKEVGIQFMDLYSYLIPVYEIDPLEKITDAYLDQYLWYEGDKRGLFSNWIKPADSEPPPLLVYKWCQGINNLQGVWDTGDGQCVVMLQTKFEKLFEKIDLTMLNRLLRLILDHNLADYMCAKNNVLLAYKDMSHTNSHGLIRGLQFASFVVQFYGLSLDLLLLGLTRASEIAGPPQTPNEFMTFCDTKVETCHPIRMYARYIDRVHIMFRFTHEEARDLIQRYLTEHPDPNNENMVGYNNKKCWPRDARMRLMKHDVNLGRSVFWGIKNRLPRSITTLEWENGFVSVYSKDNPNLLFSMCGFEVRILPKIRTTQSNTKDGIYKMNIPRRGLRLLFSESTTST
;
A
#
# COMPACT_ATOMS: atom_id res chain seq x y z
N MET A 1 -46.21 -2.59 8.19
CA MET A 1 -45.72 -1.38 7.49
C MET A 1 -46.21 -1.23 6.06
N ARG A 2 -46.18 -2.27 5.20
CA ARG A 2 -46.67 -2.16 3.81
C ARG A 2 -48.12 -1.66 3.73
N GLN A 3 -49.03 -2.29 4.46
CA GLN A 3 -50.45 -1.94 4.48
C GLN A 3 -50.70 -0.57 5.09
N ILE A 4 -49.99 -0.22 6.17
CA ILE A 4 -50.09 1.10 6.80
C ILE A 4 -49.68 2.22 5.82
N ARG A 5 -48.59 2.03 5.05
CA ARG A 5 -48.20 2.99 3.99
C ARG A 5 -49.27 3.11 2.92
N MET A 6 -49.77 1.97 2.43
CA MET A 6 -50.85 1.95 1.43
C MET A 6 -52.13 2.66 1.92
N CYS A 7 -52.52 2.50 3.19
CA CYS A 7 -53.65 3.22 3.76
C CYS A 7 -53.37 4.73 3.88
N LYS A 8 -52.14 5.14 4.15
CA LYS A 8 -51.74 6.56 4.12
C LYS A 8 -51.79 7.11 2.69
N ASP A 9 -51.31 6.37 1.70
CA ASP A 9 -51.36 6.77 0.29
C ASP A 9 -52.81 6.92 -0.17
N LEU A 10 -53.68 5.96 0.18
CA LEU A 10 -55.13 6.03 -0.06
C LEU A 10 -55.75 7.22 0.68
N LYS A 11 -55.35 7.50 1.92
CA LYS A 11 -55.81 8.69 2.67
C LYS A 11 -55.48 9.97 1.90
N HIS A 12 -54.25 10.12 1.42
CA HIS A 12 -53.84 11.29 0.63
C HIS A 12 -54.63 11.42 -0.67
N LEU A 13 -54.79 10.32 -1.41
CA LEU A 13 -55.57 10.27 -2.65
C LEU A 13 -57.03 10.66 -2.42
N ILE A 14 -57.67 10.05 -1.43
CA ILE A 14 -59.07 10.28 -1.09
C ILE A 14 -59.26 11.72 -0.59
N TYR A 15 -58.41 12.19 0.32
CA TYR A 15 -58.57 13.52 0.93
C TYR A 15 -58.32 14.65 -0.07
N TYR A 16 -57.37 14.48 -1.00
CA TYR A 16 -57.13 15.48 -2.05
C TYR A 16 -58.30 15.59 -3.03
N ARG A 17 -58.99 14.47 -3.30
CA ARG A 17 -60.18 14.47 -4.17
C ARG A 17 -61.46 14.87 -3.43
N PHE A 18 -61.55 14.59 -2.13
CA PHE A 18 -62.73 14.83 -1.30
C PHE A 18 -62.79 16.27 -0.78
N ASN A 19 -61.65 16.85 -0.39
CA ASN A 19 -61.57 18.24 0.12
C ASN A 19 -61.38 19.25 -1.02
N THR A 20 -62.24 19.20 -2.04
CA THR A 20 -62.25 20.14 -3.18
C THR A 20 -63.55 20.92 -3.24
N GLY A 21 -63.50 22.20 -3.64
CA GLY A 21 -64.68 23.07 -3.73
C GLY A 21 -65.06 23.66 -2.36
N PRO A 22 -66.35 23.68 -1.96
CA PRO A 22 -66.80 24.24 -0.68
C PRO A 22 -66.34 23.44 0.56
N VAL A 23 -65.88 22.20 0.37
CA VAL A 23 -65.48 21.29 1.46
C VAL A 23 -64.03 21.57 1.86
N GLY A 24 -63.86 22.18 3.04
CA GLY A 24 -62.55 22.49 3.61
C GLY A 24 -61.80 21.28 4.21
N LYS A 25 -60.59 21.53 4.74
CA LYS A 25 -59.81 20.51 5.48
C LYS A 25 -60.43 20.28 6.85
N GLY A 26 -61.16 19.18 7.02
CA GLY A 26 -61.77 18.77 8.29
C GLY A 26 -61.84 17.25 8.47
N PRO A 27 -62.30 16.75 9.63
CA PRO A 27 -62.40 15.33 9.92
C PRO A 27 -63.56 14.61 9.21
N GLY A 28 -64.35 15.31 8.39
CA GLY A 28 -65.59 14.80 7.79
C GLY A 28 -65.45 13.79 6.64
N CYS A 29 -64.24 13.35 6.28
CA CYS A 29 -64.04 12.38 5.20
C CYS A 29 -64.28 10.93 5.68
N GLY A 30 -65.49 10.42 5.47
CA GLY A 30 -65.93 9.07 5.84
C GLY A 30 -65.69 7.97 4.81
N PHE A 31 -64.88 8.19 3.77
CA PHE A 31 -64.67 7.19 2.70
C PHE A 31 -63.62 6.13 3.10
N TRP A 32 -64.00 5.25 4.03
CA TRP A 32 -63.11 4.25 4.64
C TRP A 32 -62.99 2.93 3.85
N ALA A 33 -63.87 2.68 2.87
CA ALA A 33 -63.95 1.40 2.16
C ALA A 33 -62.62 0.94 1.51
N PRO A 34 -61.82 1.83 0.88
CA PRO A 34 -60.52 1.42 0.34
C PRO A 34 -59.54 0.97 1.43
N MET A 35 -59.51 1.66 2.57
CA MET A 35 -58.63 1.29 3.69
C MET A 35 -59.10 -0.01 4.36
N TRP A 36 -60.41 -0.20 4.51
CA TRP A 36 -60.99 -1.42 5.05
C TRP A 36 -60.66 -2.65 4.20
N ARG A 37 -60.74 -2.55 2.87
CA ARG A 37 -60.32 -3.63 1.96
C ARG A 37 -58.85 -4.01 2.15
N VAL A 38 -57.96 -3.02 2.33
CA VAL A 38 -56.53 -3.28 2.61
C VAL A 38 -56.36 -4.12 3.89
N TRP A 39 -57.13 -3.82 4.94
CA TRP A 39 -57.11 -4.57 6.19
C TRP A 39 -57.75 -5.97 6.08
N LEU A 40 -58.82 -6.12 5.29
CA LEU A 40 -59.38 -7.45 5.02
C LEU A 40 -58.39 -8.37 4.29
N PHE A 41 -57.69 -7.85 3.28
CA PHE A 41 -56.66 -8.63 2.59
C PHE A 41 -55.45 -8.93 3.47
N PHE A 42 -55.12 -8.04 4.41
CA PHE A 42 -54.14 -8.34 5.44
C PHE A 42 -54.60 -9.50 6.33
N LEU A 43 -55.84 -9.46 6.83
CA LEU A 43 -56.41 -10.51 7.66
C LEU A 43 -56.45 -11.86 6.93
N ARG A 44 -56.85 -11.86 5.66
CA ARG A 44 -56.82 -13.07 4.82
C ARG A 44 -55.43 -13.74 4.78
N GLY A 45 -54.36 -12.96 4.71
CA GLY A 45 -52.99 -13.49 4.65
C GLY A 45 -52.38 -13.82 6.03
N ILE A 46 -52.82 -13.15 7.09
CA ILE A 46 -52.26 -13.32 8.44
C ILE A 46 -52.93 -14.47 9.21
N VAL A 47 -54.19 -14.79 8.92
CA VAL A 47 -54.95 -15.83 9.64
C VAL A 47 -54.24 -17.19 9.62
N PRO A 48 -53.81 -17.76 8.47
CA PRO A 48 -53.11 -19.05 8.48
C PRO A 48 -51.77 -19.02 9.25
N LEU A 49 -51.10 -17.87 9.27
CA LEU A 49 -49.84 -17.70 9.99
C LEU A 49 -50.08 -17.68 11.51
N LEU A 50 -51.13 -16.99 11.95
CA LEU A 50 -51.54 -16.92 13.35
C LEU A 50 -52.07 -18.25 13.83
N GLU A 51 -52.91 -18.95 13.06
CA GLU A 51 -53.36 -20.30 13.39
C GLU A 51 -52.18 -21.23 13.66
N ARG A 52 -51.18 -21.23 12.78
CA ARG A 52 -49.96 -22.02 12.98
C ARG A 52 -49.16 -21.58 14.21
N TRP A 53 -48.97 -20.28 14.41
CA TRP A 53 -48.16 -19.76 15.52
C TRP A 53 -48.83 -19.98 16.88
N LEU A 54 -50.15 -19.72 16.96
CA LEU A 54 -50.95 -19.95 18.15
C LEU A 54 -51.12 -21.45 18.39
N GLY A 55 -51.33 -22.26 17.36
CA GLY A 55 -51.34 -23.72 17.45
C GLY A 55 -50.03 -24.26 18.03
N ASN A 56 -48.88 -23.85 17.49
CA ASN A 56 -47.57 -24.23 18.02
C ASN A 56 -47.33 -23.71 19.45
N PHE A 57 -47.83 -22.52 19.77
CA PHE A 57 -47.72 -21.96 21.11
C PHE A 57 -48.53 -22.77 22.14
N LEU A 58 -49.80 -23.07 21.81
CA LEU A 58 -50.68 -23.88 22.65
C LEU A 58 -50.15 -25.31 22.78
N GLY A 59 -49.74 -25.94 21.68
CA GLY A 59 -49.11 -27.26 21.70
C GLY A 59 -47.89 -27.29 22.62
N ARG A 60 -47.00 -26.29 22.51
CA ARG A 60 -45.83 -26.17 23.42
C ARG A 60 -46.22 -25.92 24.88
N GLN A 61 -47.33 -25.24 25.14
CA GLN A 61 -47.79 -24.93 26.49
C GLN A 61 -48.39 -26.15 27.18
N PHE A 62 -49.17 -26.95 26.45
CA PHE A 62 -49.86 -28.13 26.98
C PHE A 62 -49.01 -29.41 26.93
N GLU A 63 -48.27 -29.64 25.84
CA GLU A 63 -47.47 -30.85 25.63
C GLU A 63 -46.00 -30.69 26.09
N GLY A 64 -45.59 -29.45 26.40
CA GLY A 64 -44.21 -29.12 26.75
C GLY A 64 -43.26 -29.05 25.55
N ARG A 65 -41.97 -28.79 25.80
CA ARG A 65 -40.93 -28.76 24.75
C ARG A 65 -40.20 -30.09 24.66
N HIS A 66 -40.13 -30.67 23.46
CA HIS A 66 -39.23 -31.79 23.18
C HIS A 66 -37.76 -31.32 23.14
N SER A 67 -36.97 -31.69 24.14
CA SER A 67 -35.60 -31.16 24.33
C SER A 67 -34.59 -31.61 23.26
N LYS A 68 -34.82 -32.76 22.61
CA LYS A 68 -33.96 -33.34 21.56
C LYS A 68 -34.74 -33.85 20.33
N GLY A 69 -36.00 -33.49 20.19
CA GLY A 69 -36.86 -34.02 19.12
C GLY A 69 -36.50 -33.53 17.71
N VAL A 70 -35.85 -32.36 17.59
CA VAL A 70 -35.46 -31.77 16.31
C VAL A 70 -33.94 -31.60 16.24
N ALA A 71 -33.32 -32.22 15.24
CA ALA A 71 -31.91 -32.03 14.96
C ALA A 71 -31.63 -30.55 14.64
N LYS A 72 -30.68 -29.95 15.37
CA LYS A 72 -30.39 -28.52 15.19
C LYS A 72 -29.61 -28.32 13.90
N THR A 73 -30.12 -27.49 12.99
CA THR A 73 -29.41 -27.08 11.78
C THR A 73 -28.11 -26.34 12.12
N VAL A 74 -27.07 -26.57 11.32
CA VAL A 74 -25.78 -25.88 11.47
C VAL A 74 -25.91 -24.47 10.89
N THR A 75 -26.15 -23.51 11.76
CA THR A 75 -26.18 -22.08 11.40
C THR A 75 -24.78 -21.47 11.46
N LYS A 76 -24.62 -20.24 10.94
CA LYS A 76 -23.34 -19.49 10.87
C LYS A 76 -22.49 -19.56 12.14
N GLN A 77 -23.11 -19.52 13.32
CA GLN A 77 -22.41 -19.56 14.61
C GLN A 77 -21.73 -20.91 14.91
N ARG A 78 -22.20 -22.01 14.32
CA ARG A 78 -21.76 -23.38 14.62
C ARG A 78 -20.90 -24.01 13.54
N VAL A 79 -20.67 -23.32 12.42
CA VAL A 79 -19.91 -23.87 11.27
C VAL A 79 -18.51 -24.32 11.69
N GLU A 80 -17.74 -23.47 12.39
CA GLU A 80 -16.37 -23.81 12.81
C GLU A 80 -16.36 -24.96 13.83
N SER A 81 -17.27 -24.94 14.82
CA SER A 81 -17.37 -25.98 15.84
C SER A 81 -17.82 -27.33 15.27
N HIS A 82 -18.70 -27.31 14.28
CA HIS A 82 -19.19 -28.52 13.63
C HIS A 82 -18.11 -29.13 12.73
N PHE A 83 -17.38 -28.30 11.97
CA PHE A 83 -16.22 -28.75 11.21
C PHE A 83 -15.18 -29.46 12.09
N ASP A 84 -14.86 -28.89 13.25
CA ASP A 84 -13.93 -29.52 14.21
C ASP A 84 -14.49 -30.82 14.82
N LEU A 85 -15.81 -30.95 14.94
CA LEU A 85 -16.47 -32.17 15.42
C LEU A 85 -16.37 -33.29 14.37
N GLU A 86 -16.71 -32.99 13.12
CA GLU A 86 -16.63 -33.93 12.00
C GLU A 86 -15.18 -34.36 11.73
N LEU A 87 -14.23 -33.43 11.76
CA LEU A 87 -12.81 -33.74 11.59
C LEU A 87 -12.32 -34.71 12.66
N ARG A 88 -12.69 -34.49 13.93
CA ARG A 88 -12.33 -35.41 15.02
C ARG A 88 -12.98 -36.77 14.87
N ALA A 89 -14.23 -36.83 14.43
CA ALA A 89 -14.92 -38.09 14.17
C ALA A 89 -14.23 -38.86 13.02
N ALA A 90 -13.89 -38.20 11.93
CA ALA A 90 -13.19 -38.80 10.79
C ALA A 90 -11.82 -39.36 11.19
N VAL A 91 -11.02 -38.58 11.93
CA VAL A 91 -9.72 -39.06 12.45
C VAL A 91 -9.89 -40.24 13.39
N MET A 92 -10.93 -40.24 14.23
CA MET A 92 -11.21 -41.36 15.12
C MET A 92 -11.54 -42.65 14.35
N HIS A 93 -12.29 -42.55 13.25
CA HIS A 93 -12.56 -43.70 12.37
C HIS A 93 -11.25 -44.24 11.77
N ASP A 94 -10.44 -43.38 11.16
CA ASP A 94 -9.16 -43.79 10.56
C ASP A 94 -8.18 -44.37 11.57
N VAL A 95 -8.14 -43.84 12.80
CA VAL A 95 -7.31 -44.39 13.89
C VAL A 95 -7.77 -45.79 14.29
N LEU A 96 -9.08 -46.01 14.40
CA LEU A 96 -9.62 -47.31 14.78
C LEU A 96 -9.36 -48.38 13.70
N ASP A 97 -9.40 -47.99 12.43
CA ASP A 97 -9.13 -48.86 11.29
C ASP A 97 -7.63 -49.16 11.13
N ALA A 98 -6.76 -48.18 11.38
CA ALA A 98 -5.31 -48.34 11.31
C ALA A 98 -4.73 -49.14 12.49
N MET A 99 -5.46 -49.30 13.60
CA MET A 99 -4.95 -49.97 14.81
C MET A 99 -5.29 -51.47 14.89
N PRO A 100 -4.31 -52.33 15.24
CA PRO A 100 -4.54 -53.75 15.52
C PRO A 100 -5.56 -53.97 16.64
N GLN A 101 -6.27 -55.10 16.61
CA GLN A 101 -7.46 -55.37 17.44
C GLN A 101 -7.24 -55.26 18.97
N GLY A 102 -6.00 -55.29 19.48
CA GLY A 102 -5.67 -55.19 20.91
C GLY A 102 -5.34 -53.81 21.50
N ILE A 103 -5.18 -52.73 20.71
CA ILE A 103 -4.58 -51.44 21.18
C ILE A 103 -5.59 -50.25 21.16
N ARG A 104 -6.84 -50.48 20.74
CA ARG A 104 -7.74 -49.47 20.17
C ARG A 104 -8.20 -48.32 21.09
N LYS A 105 -8.61 -48.57 22.34
CA LYS A 105 -9.31 -47.56 23.16
C LYS A 105 -8.39 -46.57 23.89
N ASN A 106 -7.20 -46.99 24.33
CA ASN A 106 -6.38 -46.14 25.22
C ASN A 106 -5.53 -45.10 24.47
N LYS A 107 -5.15 -45.35 23.21
CA LYS A 107 -4.27 -44.44 22.44
C LYS A 107 -4.99 -43.41 21.58
N ALA A 108 -6.29 -43.58 21.31
CA ALA A 108 -7.04 -42.70 20.41
C ALA A 108 -7.11 -41.24 20.93
N LYS A 109 -7.30 -41.05 22.24
CA LYS A 109 -7.30 -39.73 22.87
C LYS A 109 -5.95 -39.02 22.72
N THR A 110 -4.85 -39.75 22.88
CA THR A 110 -3.49 -39.22 22.74
C THR A 110 -3.21 -38.81 21.29
N ILE A 111 -3.65 -39.60 20.31
CA ILE A 111 -3.52 -39.24 18.89
C ILE A 111 -4.30 -37.95 18.56
N LEU A 112 -5.50 -37.75 19.13
CA LEU A 112 -6.25 -36.50 18.98
C LEU A 112 -5.56 -35.28 19.63
N GLN A 113 -4.82 -35.49 20.73
CA GLN A 113 -3.98 -34.45 21.32
C GLN A 113 -2.83 -34.08 20.38
N HIS A 114 -2.15 -35.07 19.80
CA HIS A 114 -1.11 -34.83 18.78
C HIS A 114 -1.66 -34.11 17.54
N LEU A 115 -2.86 -34.47 17.06
CA LEU A 115 -3.54 -33.74 15.98
C LEU A 115 -3.78 -32.27 16.34
N SER A 116 -4.25 -32.02 17.56
CA SER A 116 -4.53 -30.66 18.05
C SER A 116 -3.25 -29.85 18.18
N GLU A 117 -2.15 -30.48 18.61
CA GLU A 117 -0.84 -29.85 18.73
C GLU A 117 -0.20 -29.60 17.37
N ALA A 118 -0.23 -30.57 16.46
CA ALA A 118 0.22 -30.42 15.08
C ALA A 118 -0.50 -29.25 14.38
N TRP A 119 -1.80 -29.05 14.63
CA TRP A 119 -2.53 -27.89 14.14
C TRP A 119 -2.06 -26.56 14.76
N ARG A 120 -1.68 -26.53 16.04
CA ARG A 120 -1.09 -25.33 16.67
C ARG A 120 0.29 -25.03 16.12
N CYS A 121 1.16 -26.03 16.02
CA CYS A 121 2.49 -25.92 15.42
C CYS A 121 2.38 -25.42 13.97
N TRP A 122 1.45 -25.98 13.18
CA TRP A 122 1.17 -25.48 11.84
C TRP A 122 0.81 -23.99 11.87
N LYS A 123 -0.14 -23.55 12.71
CA LYS A 123 -0.51 -22.12 12.81
C LYS A 123 0.65 -21.21 13.24
N ALA A 124 1.54 -21.68 14.10
CA ALA A 124 2.73 -20.97 14.59
C ALA A 124 3.92 -21.06 13.62
N ASN A 125 3.81 -21.85 12.56
CA ASN A 125 4.90 -22.20 11.64
C ASN A 125 6.11 -22.84 12.33
N ILE A 126 5.85 -23.64 13.35
CA ILE A 126 6.86 -24.44 14.06
C ILE A 126 6.89 -25.82 13.40
N ALA A 127 8.09 -26.32 13.10
CA ALA A 127 8.26 -27.68 12.59
C ALA A 127 7.77 -28.69 13.64
N TRP A 128 6.71 -29.43 13.30
CA TRP A 128 6.16 -30.46 14.17
C TRP A 128 6.82 -31.79 13.85
N LYS A 129 7.67 -32.28 14.77
CA LYS A 129 8.24 -33.63 14.71
C LYS A 129 8.23 -34.23 16.11
N VAL A 130 7.60 -35.40 16.25
CA VAL A 130 7.50 -36.11 17.53
C VAL A 130 8.42 -37.33 17.50
N PRO A 131 9.45 -37.40 18.36
CA PRO A 131 10.31 -38.58 18.47
C PRO A 131 9.49 -39.82 18.86
N GLY A 132 9.72 -40.95 18.16
CA GLY A 132 9.08 -42.23 18.48
C GLY A 132 7.60 -42.37 18.05
N LEU A 133 7.03 -41.42 17.30
CA LEU A 133 5.69 -41.55 16.75
C LEU A 133 5.69 -42.50 15.53
N PRO A 134 4.76 -43.48 15.44
CA PRO A 134 4.67 -44.34 14.26
C PRO A 134 4.38 -43.54 12.98
N VAL A 135 5.14 -43.81 11.92
CA VAL A 135 5.02 -43.13 10.61
C VAL A 135 3.59 -43.14 10.04
N PRO A 136 2.80 -44.24 10.12
CA PRO A 136 1.42 -44.23 9.64
C PRO A 136 0.54 -43.21 10.38
N VAL A 137 0.73 -43.04 11.69
CA VAL A 137 -0.01 -42.08 12.51
C VAL A 137 0.44 -40.66 12.21
N GLU A 138 1.75 -40.44 12.02
CA GLU A 138 2.32 -39.15 11.62
C GLU A 138 1.73 -38.69 10.27
N ASN A 139 1.75 -39.55 9.24
CA ASN A 139 1.22 -39.25 7.92
C ASN A 139 -0.30 -38.98 7.94
N MET A 140 -1.05 -39.74 8.74
CA MET A 140 -2.49 -39.51 8.94
C MET A 140 -2.73 -38.11 9.56
N ILE A 141 -2.00 -37.75 10.62
CA ILE A 141 -2.10 -36.42 11.24
C ILE A 141 -1.77 -35.33 10.22
N LEU A 142 -0.67 -35.45 9.49
CA LEU A 142 -0.26 -34.46 8.48
C LEU A 142 -1.30 -34.28 7.37
N ARG A 143 -1.94 -35.38 6.92
CA ARG A 143 -3.04 -35.33 5.94
C ARG A 143 -4.21 -34.50 6.45
N TYR A 144 -4.67 -34.74 7.68
CA TYR A 144 -5.80 -34.00 8.26
C TYR A 144 -5.44 -32.55 8.62
N VAL A 145 -4.21 -32.30 9.06
CA VAL A 145 -3.70 -30.94 9.29
C VAL A 145 -3.69 -30.15 7.98
N LYS A 146 -3.24 -30.76 6.88
CA LYS A 146 -3.27 -30.14 5.55
C LYS A 146 -4.70 -29.86 5.09
N SER A 147 -5.62 -30.82 5.19
CA SER A 147 -7.03 -30.60 4.86
C SER A 147 -7.64 -29.44 5.65
N LYS A 148 -7.35 -29.36 6.96
CA LYS A 148 -7.80 -28.24 7.81
C LYS A 148 -7.15 -26.91 7.42
N ALA A 149 -5.87 -26.92 7.03
CA ALA A 149 -5.16 -25.75 6.54
C ALA A 149 -5.77 -25.20 5.24
N ASP A 150 -6.11 -26.07 4.30
CA ASP A 150 -6.74 -25.70 3.03
C ASP A 150 -8.10 -25.04 3.28
N TRP A 151 -8.95 -25.67 4.10
CA TRP A 151 -10.23 -25.08 4.52
C TRP A 151 -10.03 -23.71 5.21
N TRP A 152 -9.08 -23.61 6.13
CA TRP A 152 -8.84 -22.40 6.90
C TRP A 152 -8.38 -21.22 6.01
N THR A 153 -7.52 -21.51 5.02
CA THR A 153 -6.97 -20.54 4.06
C THR A 153 -8.04 -20.10 3.05
N ASN A 154 -8.81 -21.04 2.49
CA ASN A 154 -9.92 -20.74 1.58
C ASN A 154 -10.97 -19.84 2.24
N VAL A 155 -11.33 -20.12 3.49
CA VAL A 155 -12.25 -19.27 4.27
C VAL A 155 -11.65 -17.88 4.54
N ALA A 156 -10.33 -17.77 4.71
CA ALA A 156 -9.67 -16.47 4.85
C ALA A 156 -9.76 -15.65 3.56
N HIS A 157 -9.44 -16.24 2.39
CA HIS A 157 -9.55 -15.56 1.11
C HIS A 157 -11.00 -15.17 0.77
N TYR A 158 -11.96 -16.07 1.00
CA TYR A 158 -13.38 -15.79 0.79
C TYR A 158 -13.86 -14.61 1.61
N ASN A 159 -13.54 -14.57 2.92
CA ASN A 159 -13.94 -13.46 3.77
C ASN A 159 -13.18 -12.17 3.43
N ARG A 160 -11.90 -12.26 3.05
CA ARG A 160 -11.14 -11.07 2.63
C ARG A 160 -11.77 -10.42 1.40
N GLU A 161 -12.17 -11.20 0.41
CA GLU A 161 -12.80 -10.66 -0.80
C GLU A 161 -14.18 -10.05 -0.50
N ARG A 162 -14.96 -10.67 0.41
CA ARG A 162 -16.23 -10.08 0.88
C ARG A 162 -16.04 -8.76 1.61
N ILE A 163 -15.02 -8.66 2.46
CA ILE A 163 -14.67 -7.42 3.16
C ILE A 163 -14.25 -6.35 2.15
N ARG A 164 -13.38 -6.70 1.20
CA ARG A 164 -12.88 -5.79 0.16
C ARG A 164 -14.01 -5.21 -0.70
N ARG A 165 -15.02 -6.01 -1.04
CA ARG A 165 -16.20 -5.58 -1.81
C ARG A 165 -17.22 -4.77 -1.00
N GLY A 166 -17.04 -4.65 0.32
CA GLY A 166 -18.02 -3.99 1.19
C GLY A 166 -19.31 -4.79 1.39
N ALA A 167 -19.25 -6.13 1.30
CA ALA A 167 -20.42 -6.97 1.59
C ALA A 167 -20.77 -6.93 3.09
N THR A 168 -21.98 -7.37 3.45
CA THR A 168 -22.40 -7.49 4.86
C THR A 168 -21.57 -8.54 5.61
N VAL A 169 -20.67 -8.06 6.47
CA VAL A 169 -19.75 -8.88 7.25
C VAL A 169 -19.79 -8.45 8.72
N ASP A 170 -19.79 -9.42 9.63
CA ASP A 170 -19.81 -9.15 11.07
C ASP A 170 -18.45 -8.64 11.54
N LYS A 171 -18.43 -7.75 12.53
CA LYS A 171 -17.19 -7.23 13.15
C LYS A 171 -16.24 -8.33 13.63
N THR A 172 -16.78 -9.44 14.14
CA THR A 172 -16.01 -10.59 14.61
C THR A 172 -15.30 -11.31 13.46
N VAL A 173 -15.91 -11.37 12.28
CA VAL A 173 -15.31 -11.95 11.07
C VAL A 173 -14.16 -11.08 10.58
N CYS A 174 -14.29 -9.75 10.58
CA CYS A 174 -13.18 -8.86 10.22
C CYS A 174 -11.96 -9.07 11.13
N LYS A 175 -12.17 -9.11 12.46
CA LYS A 175 -11.09 -9.36 13.43
C LYS A 175 -10.46 -10.75 13.27
N LYS A 176 -11.28 -11.79 13.08
CA LYS A 176 -10.77 -13.14 12.81
C LYS A 176 -9.96 -13.16 11.52
N ASN A 177 -10.47 -12.57 10.45
CA ASN A 177 -9.83 -12.51 9.15
C ASN A 177 -8.46 -11.80 9.21
N LEU A 178 -8.37 -10.67 9.91
CA LEU A 178 -7.10 -9.98 10.16
C LEU A 178 -6.08 -10.92 10.82
N GLY A 179 -6.46 -11.60 11.91
CA GLY A 179 -5.59 -12.57 12.57
C GLY A 179 -5.21 -13.77 11.71
N ARG A 180 -6.06 -14.17 10.75
CA ARG A 180 -5.71 -15.22 9.77
C ARG A 180 -4.68 -14.71 8.76
N LEU A 181 -4.91 -13.55 8.17
CA LEU A 181 -4.02 -12.96 7.17
C LEU A 181 -2.64 -12.61 7.76
N THR A 182 -2.58 -12.11 9.00
CA THR A 182 -1.30 -11.87 9.69
C THR A 182 -0.46 -13.15 9.78
N ARG A 183 -1.07 -14.29 10.15
CA ARG A 183 -0.36 -15.58 10.22
C ARG A 183 0.06 -16.10 8.84
N LEU A 184 -0.78 -15.93 7.81
CA LEU A 184 -0.41 -16.32 6.45
C LEU A 184 0.75 -15.48 5.91
N TRP A 185 0.73 -14.17 6.17
CA TRP A 185 1.80 -13.27 5.77
C TRP A 185 3.11 -13.65 6.48
N LEU A 186 3.08 -13.87 7.80
CA LEU A 186 4.29 -14.24 8.56
C LEU A 186 4.86 -15.61 8.17
N LYS A 187 4.01 -16.57 7.79
CA LYS A 187 4.47 -17.84 7.22
C LYS A 187 5.25 -17.62 5.93
N ALA A 188 4.67 -16.85 5.01
CA ALA A 188 5.32 -16.55 3.74
C ALA A 188 6.60 -15.73 3.94
N GLU A 189 6.62 -14.85 4.93
CA GLU A 189 7.79 -14.04 5.27
C GLU A 189 8.91 -14.91 5.87
N GLN A 190 8.61 -15.81 6.81
CA GLN A 190 9.57 -16.78 7.34
C GLN A 190 10.19 -17.65 6.23
N GLU A 191 9.36 -18.13 5.32
CA GLU A 191 9.81 -18.90 4.15
C GLU A 191 10.72 -18.05 3.24
N ARG A 192 10.37 -16.78 3.00
CA ARG A 192 11.18 -15.85 2.20
C ARG A 192 12.56 -15.61 2.82
N GLN A 193 12.63 -15.42 4.13
CA GLN A 193 13.88 -15.22 4.87
C GLN A 193 14.73 -16.49 4.85
N HIS A 194 14.11 -17.67 5.05
CA HIS A 194 14.79 -18.95 4.98
C HIS A 194 15.39 -19.19 3.59
N ASN A 195 14.61 -18.95 2.53
CA ASN A 195 15.08 -19.11 1.15
C ASN A 195 16.23 -18.15 0.81
N TYR A 196 16.21 -16.91 1.30
CA TYR A 196 17.35 -16.00 1.14
C TYR A 196 18.64 -16.54 1.77
N LEU A 197 18.56 -17.08 2.99
CA LEU A 197 19.75 -17.65 3.66
C LEU A 197 20.22 -18.95 3.02
N LYS A 198 19.30 -19.71 2.41
CA LYS A 198 19.58 -20.98 1.74
C LYS A 198 20.17 -20.79 0.35
N ASP A 199 19.56 -19.91 -0.45
CA ASP A 199 19.93 -19.68 -1.85
C ASP A 199 21.09 -18.68 -1.97
N GLY A 200 21.31 -17.87 -0.93
CA GLY A 200 22.32 -16.80 -0.89
C GLY A 200 21.78 -15.45 -1.38
N PRO A 201 22.62 -14.41 -1.41
CA PRO A 201 22.22 -13.09 -1.88
C PRO A 201 21.77 -13.12 -3.35
N TYR A 202 20.55 -12.63 -3.60
CA TYR A 202 20.02 -12.53 -4.97
C TYR A 202 20.70 -11.46 -5.83
N VAL A 203 21.39 -10.51 -5.19
CA VAL A 203 22.14 -9.45 -5.89
C VAL A 203 23.50 -10.01 -6.24
N ASN A 204 23.80 -10.07 -7.54
CA ASN A 204 25.11 -10.52 -8.01
C ASN A 204 26.19 -9.52 -7.60
N SER A 205 27.40 -10.01 -7.30
CA SER A 205 28.53 -9.16 -6.91
C SER A 205 28.84 -8.07 -7.93
N GLU A 206 28.76 -8.38 -9.23
CA GLU A 206 28.97 -7.41 -10.32
C GLU A 206 27.91 -6.30 -10.33
N GLU A 207 26.64 -6.67 -10.16
CA GLU A 207 25.53 -5.71 -10.07
C GLU A 207 25.70 -4.81 -8.84
N ALA A 208 26.04 -5.39 -7.69
CA ALA A 208 26.28 -4.64 -6.46
C ALA A 208 27.43 -3.64 -6.60
N VAL A 209 28.54 -4.05 -7.24
CA VAL A 209 29.68 -3.17 -7.52
C VAL A 209 29.27 -2.06 -8.47
N SER A 210 28.58 -2.37 -9.58
CA SER A 210 28.12 -1.37 -10.55
C SER A 210 27.26 -0.29 -9.88
N ILE A 211 26.35 -0.67 -8.98
CA ILE A 211 25.48 0.27 -8.27
C ILE A 211 26.28 1.10 -7.27
N HIS A 212 27.14 0.46 -6.50
CA HIS A 212 28.00 1.16 -5.56
C HIS A 212 28.89 2.20 -6.26
N THR A 213 29.52 1.82 -7.37
CA THR A 213 30.35 2.71 -8.20
C THR A 213 29.53 3.84 -8.82
N THR A 214 28.32 3.55 -9.32
CA THR A 214 27.41 4.58 -9.86
C THR A 214 27.03 5.60 -8.78
N THR A 215 26.65 5.14 -7.59
CA THR A 215 26.33 6.01 -6.46
C THR A 215 27.55 6.79 -5.98
N PHE A 216 28.74 6.17 -5.95
CA PHE A 216 29.99 6.84 -5.60
C PHE A 216 30.32 7.97 -6.57
N HIS A 217 30.34 7.72 -7.88
CA HIS A 217 30.62 8.75 -8.88
C HIS A 217 29.56 9.86 -8.88
N TRP A 218 28.31 9.53 -8.59
CA TRP A 218 27.29 10.55 -8.37
C TRP A 218 27.66 11.46 -7.20
N LEU A 219 27.95 10.91 -6.02
CA LEU A 219 28.30 11.69 -4.83
C LEU A 219 29.58 12.52 -5.03
N GLU A 220 30.56 11.95 -5.72
CA GLU A 220 31.80 12.64 -6.13
C GLU A 220 31.50 13.82 -7.06
N SER A 221 30.66 13.63 -8.08
CA SER A 221 30.24 14.69 -9.01
C SER A 221 29.50 15.84 -8.30
N ARG A 222 28.77 15.51 -7.21
CA ARG A 222 28.07 16.48 -6.36
C ARG A 222 28.97 17.13 -5.31
N LYS A 223 30.25 16.74 -5.22
CA LYS A 223 31.19 17.16 -4.16
C LYS A 223 30.58 16.95 -2.77
N PHE A 224 29.86 15.84 -2.60
CA PHE A 224 29.15 15.56 -1.36
C PHE A 224 30.13 15.25 -0.23
N SER A 225 29.96 15.91 0.92
CA SER A 225 30.70 15.59 2.13
C SER A 225 29.88 14.61 2.98
N PRO A 226 30.44 13.46 3.39
CA PRO A 226 29.75 12.50 4.26
C PRO A 226 29.29 13.13 5.58
N ILE A 227 28.09 12.77 6.02
CA ILE A 227 27.48 13.23 7.27
C ILE A 227 28.26 12.62 8.44
N PRO A 228 28.86 13.43 9.33
CA PRO A 228 29.66 12.95 10.43
C PRO A 228 28.77 12.35 11.53
N PHE A 229 29.40 11.70 12.50
CA PHE A 229 28.73 11.36 13.75
C PHE A 229 28.33 12.66 14.50
N PRO A 230 27.16 12.71 15.18
CA PRO A 230 26.76 13.87 15.98
C PRO A 230 27.84 14.21 17.03
N PRO A 231 28.54 15.36 16.92
CA PRO A 231 29.65 15.66 17.82
C PRO A 231 29.13 15.86 19.25
N LEU A 232 29.98 15.64 20.26
CA LEU A 232 29.61 15.77 21.69
C LEU A 232 28.91 17.10 21.99
N SER A 233 29.45 18.19 21.47
CA SER A 233 28.92 19.56 21.61
C SER A 233 28.37 20.08 20.28
N TYR A 234 27.23 19.55 19.84
CA TYR A 234 26.58 20.03 18.61
C TYR A 234 25.57 21.16 18.93
N LYS A 235 25.64 22.24 18.15
CA LYS A 235 24.87 23.47 18.40
C LYS A 235 23.34 23.26 18.34
N HIS A 236 22.87 22.30 17.55
CA HIS A 236 21.45 22.08 17.30
C HIS A 236 20.89 20.81 17.97
N ASP A 237 21.66 20.16 18.83
CA ASP A 237 21.28 18.86 19.43
C ASP A 237 19.96 18.94 20.21
N THR A 238 19.83 19.95 21.06
CA THR A 238 18.64 20.12 21.90
C THR A 238 17.40 20.38 21.05
N LYS A 239 17.52 21.15 19.96
CA LYS A 239 16.42 21.41 19.02
C LYS A 239 16.00 20.14 18.29
N ILE A 240 16.97 19.35 17.82
CA ILE A 240 16.71 18.07 17.15
C ILE A 240 16.01 17.10 18.11
N LEU A 241 16.46 17.03 19.37
CA LEU A 241 15.83 16.20 20.38
C LEU A 241 14.38 16.65 20.65
N ILE A 242 14.13 17.95 20.82
CA ILE A 242 12.76 18.46 21.06
C ILE A 242 11.82 18.06 19.91
N LEU A 243 12.24 18.26 18.65
CA LEU A 243 11.43 17.88 17.49
C LEU A 243 11.18 16.36 17.42
N ALA A 244 12.18 15.55 17.79
CA ALA A 244 12.03 14.10 17.87
C ALA A 244 11.00 13.69 18.95
N LEU A 245 11.08 14.30 20.14
CA LEU A 245 10.18 14.01 21.25
C LEU A 245 8.73 14.48 20.97
N GLU A 246 8.55 15.63 20.32
CA GLU A 246 7.23 16.14 19.92
C GLU A 246 6.54 15.14 18.97
N ARG A 247 7.24 14.68 17.93
CA ARG A 247 6.73 13.69 16.98
C ARG A 247 6.32 12.37 17.65
N LEU A 248 7.06 11.93 18.67
CA LEU A 248 6.71 10.74 19.44
C LEU A 248 5.47 10.96 20.32
N LYS A 249 5.37 12.14 20.96
CA LYS A 249 4.24 12.52 21.81
C LYS A 249 2.93 12.66 21.03
N GLU A 250 2.97 13.21 19.82
CA GLU A 250 1.80 13.37 18.94
C GLU A 250 1.07 12.06 18.65
N SER A 251 1.82 10.94 18.58
CA SER A 251 1.26 9.61 18.33
C SER A 251 0.23 9.17 19.38
N TYR A 252 0.25 9.78 20.58
CA TYR A 252 -0.62 9.45 21.70
C TYR A 252 -1.66 10.52 22.03
N GLY A 253 -1.65 11.67 21.35
CA GLY A 253 -2.52 12.81 21.68
C GLY A 253 -4.03 12.52 21.61
N GLY A 254 -4.45 11.56 20.79
CA GLY A 254 -5.85 11.14 20.65
C GLY A 254 -6.24 9.87 21.44
N ALA A 255 -5.31 9.23 22.15
CA ALA A 255 -5.55 7.93 22.77
C ALA A 255 -6.16 8.06 24.18
N VAL A 256 -7.37 7.52 24.37
CA VAL A 256 -8.07 7.53 25.67
C VAL A 256 -7.53 6.46 26.63
N ARG A 257 -7.00 5.35 26.11
CA ARG A 257 -6.49 4.24 26.90
C ARG A 257 -5.08 3.90 26.46
N LEU A 258 -4.14 3.98 27.40
CA LEU A 258 -2.74 3.67 27.19
C LEU A 258 -2.39 2.32 27.82
N ASN A 259 -1.65 1.51 27.08
CA ASN A 259 -1.05 0.28 27.61
C ASN A 259 0.19 0.61 28.48
N GLN A 260 0.79 -0.39 29.12
CA GLN A 260 1.96 -0.18 29.97
C GLN A 260 3.17 0.36 29.20
N GLN A 261 3.45 -0.18 28.01
CA GLN A 261 4.58 0.23 27.16
C GLN A 261 4.46 1.69 26.68
N GLN A 262 3.24 2.16 26.40
CA GLN A 262 2.96 3.54 26.01
C GLN A 262 3.12 4.49 27.20
N ARG A 263 2.77 4.06 28.42
CA ARG A 263 3.03 4.85 29.63
C ARG A 263 4.53 4.95 29.92
N GLU A 264 5.27 3.86 29.72
CA GLU A 264 6.73 3.86 29.82
C GLU A 264 7.35 4.78 28.77
N GLU A 265 6.85 4.76 27.53
CA GLU A 265 7.29 5.70 26.48
C GLU A 265 7.05 7.16 26.86
N LEU A 266 5.86 7.51 27.35
CA LEU A 266 5.58 8.88 27.81
C LEU A 266 6.47 9.28 29.00
N GLY A 267 6.70 8.38 29.96
CA GLY A 267 7.60 8.65 31.08
C GLY A 267 9.04 8.90 30.62
N LEU A 268 9.54 8.13 29.64
CA LEU A 268 10.87 8.35 29.06
C LEU A 268 10.96 9.64 28.25
N ILE A 269 9.87 10.04 27.58
CA ILE A 269 9.79 11.31 26.85
C ILE A 269 9.82 12.48 27.83
N GLU A 270 9.05 12.44 28.92
CA GLU A 270 9.03 13.47 29.97
C GLU A 270 10.41 13.60 30.62
N GLN A 271 11.05 12.48 31.00
CA GLN A 271 12.43 12.48 31.52
C GLN A 271 13.44 13.09 30.53
N ALA A 272 13.24 12.88 29.23
CA ALA A 272 14.11 13.45 28.21
C ALA A 272 13.89 14.96 28.01
N TYR A 273 12.68 15.48 28.30
CA TYR A 273 12.44 16.93 28.35
C TYR A 273 13.06 17.56 29.60
N ASP A 274 12.96 16.90 30.76
CA ASP A 274 13.50 17.41 32.02
C ASP A 274 15.04 17.46 32.00
N ASN A 275 15.69 16.38 31.52
CA ASN A 275 17.15 16.24 31.49
C ASN A 275 17.67 15.92 30.07
N PRO A 276 17.67 16.90 29.14
CA PRO A 276 18.01 16.65 27.73
C PRO A 276 19.47 16.25 27.51
N HIS A 277 20.41 16.77 28.33
CA HIS A 277 21.83 16.43 28.18
C HIS A 277 22.15 14.97 28.50
N GLU A 278 21.50 14.42 29.54
CA GLU A 278 21.63 13.01 29.89
C GLU A 278 21.01 12.11 28.81
N ALA A 279 19.82 12.49 28.32
CA ALA A 279 19.16 11.80 27.23
C ALA A 279 20.02 11.77 25.94
N LEU A 280 20.63 12.90 25.57
CA LEU A 280 21.54 13.00 24.42
C LEU A 280 22.80 12.14 24.59
N SER A 281 23.40 12.15 25.79
CA SER A 281 24.55 11.30 26.10
C SER A 281 24.19 9.81 25.94
N ARG A 282 23.01 9.42 26.44
CA ARG A 282 22.47 8.07 26.30
C ARG A 282 22.26 7.70 24.83
N ILE A 283 21.61 8.56 24.04
CA ILE A 283 21.36 8.37 22.60
C ILE A 283 22.68 8.15 21.85
N LYS A 284 23.66 9.05 22.02
CA LYS A 284 24.96 8.95 21.35
C LYS A 284 25.72 7.69 21.75
N ARG A 285 25.67 7.31 23.03
CA ARG A 285 26.25 6.05 23.51
C ARG A 285 25.62 4.84 22.81
N LEU A 286 24.30 4.79 22.67
CA LEU A 286 23.61 3.70 21.98
C LEU A 286 23.95 3.65 20.49
N LEU A 287 24.06 4.79 19.81
CA LEU A 287 24.50 4.85 18.41
C LEU A 287 25.92 4.27 18.22
N LEU A 288 26.82 4.49 19.19
CA LEU A 288 28.18 3.95 19.15
C LEU A 288 28.25 2.45 19.47
N THR A 289 27.59 2.00 20.55
CA THR A 289 27.84 0.65 21.11
C THR A 289 26.77 -0.38 20.77
N GLN A 290 25.51 0.03 20.57
CA GLN A 290 24.42 -0.93 20.41
C GLN A 290 24.37 -1.47 18.98
N ARG A 291 24.60 -2.77 18.83
CA ARG A 291 24.46 -3.53 17.58
C ARG A 291 23.51 -4.73 17.70
N ASN A 292 23.08 -5.06 18.92
CA ASN A 292 22.05 -6.04 19.17
C ASN A 292 20.82 -5.32 19.73
N MET A 293 19.68 -5.49 19.08
CA MET A 293 18.44 -4.78 19.40
C MET A 293 17.43 -5.74 20.02
N LYS A 294 16.47 -5.20 20.75
CA LYS A 294 15.35 -5.99 21.27
C LYS A 294 14.44 -6.49 20.15
N GLU A 295 13.60 -7.48 20.47
CA GLU A 295 12.57 -7.94 19.55
C GLU A 295 11.55 -6.83 19.25
N VAL A 296 11.01 -6.85 18.04
CA VAL A 296 10.02 -5.88 17.55
C VAL A 296 8.71 -6.59 17.31
N GLY A 297 7.65 -6.11 17.94
CA GLY A 297 6.30 -6.64 17.72
C GLY A 297 5.80 -6.25 16.33
N ILE A 298 5.07 -7.14 15.65
CA ILE A 298 4.40 -6.82 14.39
C ILE A 298 2.89 -7.03 14.50
N GLN A 299 2.13 -6.02 14.12
CA GLN A 299 0.68 -6.05 14.00
C GLN A 299 0.27 -5.58 12.60
N PHE A 300 -1.00 -5.71 12.27
CA PHE A 300 -1.53 -5.21 11.00
C PHE A 300 -2.71 -4.29 11.23
N MET A 301 -2.67 -3.14 10.58
CA MET A 301 -3.81 -2.24 10.45
C MET A 301 -4.64 -2.67 9.23
N ASP A 302 -5.94 -2.88 9.45
CA ASP A 302 -6.86 -3.27 8.37
C ASP A 302 -7.53 -2.04 7.78
N LEU A 303 -7.20 -1.71 6.52
CA LEU A 303 -7.86 -0.67 5.74
C LEU A 303 -8.98 -1.23 4.86
N TYR A 304 -9.44 -2.45 5.16
CA TYR A 304 -10.45 -3.27 4.47
C TYR A 304 -10.07 -3.71 3.04
N SER A 305 -9.31 -2.90 2.32
CA SER A 305 -8.82 -3.13 0.96
C SER A 305 -7.46 -3.82 0.96
N TYR A 306 -6.48 -3.25 1.65
CA TYR A 306 -5.17 -3.82 1.93
C TYR A 306 -4.84 -3.79 3.44
N LEU A 307 -3.73 -4.41 3.82
CA LEU A 307 -3.24 -4.43 5.19
C LEU A 307 -1.91 -3.68 5.24
N ILE A 308 -1.69 -2.92 6.32
CA ILE A 308 -0.42 -2.24 6.57
C ILE A 308 0.24 -2.86 7.80
N PRO A 309 1.51 -3.31 7.73
CA PRO A 309 2.24 -3.75 8.92
C PRO A 309 2.55 -2.55 9.82
N VAL A 310 2.30 -2.72 11.11
CA VAL A 310 2.59 -1.76 12.18
C VAL A 310 3.59 -2.43 13.11
N TYR A 311 4.72 -1.77 13.35
CA TYR A 311 5.80 -2.31 14.16
C TYR A 311 5.81 -1.65 15.53
N GLU A 312 5.94 -2.46 16.58
CA GLU A 312 6.00 -2.04 17.98
C GLU A 312 7.45 -2.16 18.44
N ILE A 313 8.15 -1.03 18.50
CA ILE A 313 9.57 -0.92 18.87
C ILE A 313 9.68 -0.54 20.35
N ASP A 314 10.75 -0.98 21.01
CA ASP A 314 11.06 -0.59 22.39
C ASP A 314 11.17 0.94 22.54
N PRO A 315 10.54 1.55 23.56
CA PRO A 315 10.50 3.00 23.71
C PRO A 315 11.87 3.69 23.75
N LEU A 316 12.87 3.07 24.40
CA LEU A 316 14.21 3.65 24.53
C LEU A 316 14.92 3.70 23.16
N GLU A 317 14.80 2.62 22.39
CA GLU A 317 15.33 2.54 21.04
C GLU A 317 14.59 3.49 20.10
N LYS A 318 13.27 3.64 20.28
CA LYS A 318 12.44 4.54 19.48
C LYS A 318 12.83 6.02 19.62
N ILE A 319 13.19 6.48 20.83
CA ILE A 319 13.72 7.84 21.06
C ILE A 319 15.06 8.03 20.32
N THR A 320 15.92 7.03 20.36
CA THR A 320 17.22 7.06 19.66
C THR A 320 17.04 7.11 18.15
N ASP A 321 16.13 6.28 17.61
CA ASP A 321 15.78 6.26 16.19
C ASP A 321 15.17 7.58 15.74
N ALA A 322 14.31 8.21 16.56
CA ALA A 322 13.67 9.49 16.25
C ALA A 322 14.67 10.65 16.22
N TYR A 323 15.59 10.71 17.19
CA TYR A 323 16.68 11.69 17.16
C TYR A 323 17.57 11.48 15.92
N LEU A 324 17.91 10.23 15.60
CA LEU A 324 18.71 9.91 14.43
C LEU A 324 18.01 10.34 13.14
N ASP A 325 16.72 10.03 12.96
CA ASP A 325 15.93 10.46 11.79
C ASP A 325 16.01 11.98 11.59
N GLN A 326 15.75 12.76 12.64
CA GLN A 326 15.80 14.22 12.58
C GLN A 326 17.21 14.75 12.27
N TYR A 327 18.25 14.16 12.86
CA TYR A 327 19.64 14.51 12.57
C TYR A 327 20.01 14.23 11.10
N LEU A 328 19.63 13.06 10.59
CA LEU A 328 19.92 12.64 9.22
C LEU A 328 19.24 13.52 8.18
N TRP A 329 17.97 13.86 8.39
CA TRP A 329 17.24 14.75 7.49
C TRP A 329 17.81 16.17 7.51
N TYR A 330 18.16 16.70 8.69
CA TYR A 330 18.74 18.03 8.81
C TYR A 330 20.12 18.13 8.11
N GLU A 331 21.04 17.21 8.38
CA GLU A 331 22.36 17.22 7.74
C GLU A 331 22.28 16.83 6.25
N GLY A 332 21.33 15.97 5.88
CA GLY A 332 21.09 15.56 4.50
C GLY A 332 20.63 16.72 3.61
N ASP A 333 19.68 17.53 4.08
CA ASP A 333 19.19 18.71 3.36
C ASP A 333 20.26 19.81 3.28
N LYS A 334 20.94 20.08 4.41
CA LYS A 334 22.03 21.06 4.49
C LYS A 334 23.17 20.80 3.50
N ARG A 335 23.42 19.53 3.17
CA ARG A 335 24.46 19.10 2.23
C ARG A 335 23.94 18.83 0.82
N GLY A 336 22.64 19.03 0.56
CA GLY A 336 22.01 18.79 -0.74
C GLY A 336 22.10 17.33 -1.20
N LEU A 337 21.94 16.36 -0.27
CA LEU A 337 22.02 14.94 -0.58
C LEU A 337 20.93 14.50 -1.55
N PHE A 338 19.69 14.94 -1.30
CA PHE A 338 18.53 14.58 -2.11
C PHE A 338 18.35 15.57 -3.26
N SER A 339 18.20 15.03 -4.47
CA SER A 339 17.99 15.84 -5.68
C SER A 339 16.54 16.35 -5.79
N ASN A 340 16.35 17.39 -6.59
CA ASN A 340 15.09 18.09 -6.81
C ASN A 340 13.91 17.20 -7.27
N TRP A 341 14.18 16.05 -7.90
CA TRP A 341 13.15 15.11 -8.37
C TRP A 341 12.63 14.13 -7.30
N ILE A 342 13.28 14.03 -6.15
CA ILE A 342 12.85 13.15 -5.06
C ILE A 342 11.70 13.84 -4.31
N LYS A 343 10.56 13.16 -4.24
CA LYS A 343 9.34 13.61 -3.58
C LYS A 343 8.82 12.51 -2.62
N PRO A 344 8.03 12.84 -1.59
CA PRO A 344 7.64 14.19 -1.14
C PRO A 344 8.83 15.02 -0.66
N ALA A 345 8.75 16.34 -0.84
CA ALA A 345 9.70 17.32 -0.31
C ALA A 345 8.91 18.33 0.53
N ASP A 346 9.56 18.92 1.54
CA ASP A 346 8.89 19.80 2.52
C ASP A 346 8.38 21.12 1.91
N SER A 347 8.90 21.50 0.75
CA SER A 347 8.57 22.75 0.06
C SER A 347 7.18 22.75 -0.58
N GLU A 348 6.53 21.59 -0.77
CA GLU A 348 5.27 21.53 -1.50
C GLU A 348 4.31 20.43 -1.06
N PRO A 349 3.02 20.75 -0.85
CA PRO A 349 2.01 19.74 -0.62
C PRO A 349 1.73 18.95 -1.92
N PRO A 350 1.19 17.71 -1.81
CA PRO A 350 0.95 16.86 -2.98
C PRO A 350 0.11 17.49 -4.11
N PRO A 351 -0.94 18.30 -3.85
CA PRO A 351 -1.68 18.97 -4.92
C PRO A 351 -0.84 20.03 -5.66
N LEU A 352 0.04 20.75 -4.95
CA LEU A 352 0.95 21.72 -5.58
C LEU A 352 1.99 21.03 -6.44
N LEU A 353 2.50 19.86 -6.01
CA LEU A 353 3.38 19.02 -6.83
C LEU A 353 2.70 18.62 -8.15
N VAL A 354 1.43 18.19 -8.10
CA VAL A 354 0.65 17.85 -9.31
C VAL A 354 0.50 19.08 -10.22
N TYR A 355 0.22 20.25 -9.64
CA TYR A 355 0.12 21.50 -10.39
C TYR A 355 1.45 21.88 -11.05
N LYS A 356 2.57 21.85 -10.32
CA LYS A 356 3.91 22.09 -10.87
C LYS A 356 4.29 21.06 -11.92
N TRP A 357 3.88 19.80 -11.77
CA TRP A 357 4.06 18.78 -12.81
C TRP A 357 3.33 19.14 -14.09
N CYS A 358 2.07 19.57 -13.99
CA CYS A 358 1.31 20.05 -15.16
C CYS A 358 1.94 21.29 -15.79
N GLN A 359 2.41 22.23 -14.96
CA GLN A 359 2.99 23.49 -15.42
C GLN A 359 4.33 23.25 -16.10
N GLY A 360 5.17 22.40 -15.50
CA GLY A 360 6.41 21.93 -16.08
C GLY A 360 6.16 21.35 -17.46
N ILE A 361 5.24 20.36 -17.59
CA ILE A 361 4.93 19.74 -18.89
C ILE A 361 4.57 20.81 -19.92
N ASN A 362 3.72 21.77 -19.56
CA ASN A 362 3.28 22.81 -20.48
C ASN A 362 4.39 23.79 -20.89
N ASN A 363 5.42 23.95 -20.06
CA ASN A 363 6.52 24.89 -20.28
C ASN A 363 7.68 24.29 -21.09
N LEU A 364 7.67 22.98 -21.37
CA LEU A 364 8.67 22.33 -22.22
C LEU A 364 8.65 22.88 -23.65
N GLN A 365 9.83 22.99 -24.25
CA GLN A 365 9.99 23.53 -25.60
C GLN A 365 9.34 22.62 -26.64
N GLY A 366 8.35 23.15 -27.36
CA GLY A 366 7.69 22.46 -28.48
C GLY A 366 6.91 21.20 -28.10
N VAL A 367 6.58 20.99 -26.82
CA VAL A 367 5.99 19.73 -26.31
C VAL A 367 4.67 19.32 -26.97
N TRP A 368 3.84 20.29 -27.36
CA TRP A 368 2.54 20.03 -27.96
C TRP A 368 2.57 19.93 -29.49
N ASP A 369 3.69 20.28 -30.10
CA ASP A 369 3.87 20.16 -31.54
C ASP A 369 4.00 18.68 -31.92
N THR A 370 3.37 18.29 -33.02
CA THR A 370 3.43 16.94 -33.58
C THR A 370 3.45 16.98 -35.10
N GLY A 371 3.75 18.13 -35.72
CA GLY A 371 3.80 18.27 -37.18
C GLY A 371 4.78 17.27 -37.82
N ASP A 372 5.95 17.11 -37.20
CA ASP A 372 7.03 16.25 -37.69
C ASP A 372 6.97 14.80 -37.15
N GLY A 373 5.79 14.33 -36.75
CA GLY A 373 5.62 12.98 -36.21
C GLY A 373 6.23 12.75 -34.82
N GLN A 374 6.50 13.82 -34.07
CA GLN A 374 7.02 13.78 -32.71
C GLN A 374 5.97 13.20 -31.73
N CYS A 375 6.45 12.42 -30.76
CA CYS A 375 5.60 11.76 -29.77
C CYS A 375 6.04 12.09 -28.35
N VAL A 376 5.07 12.18 -27.45
CA VAL A 376 5.29 12.43 -26.02
C VAL A 376 4.75 11.26 -25.24
N VAL A 377 5.56 10.71 -24.35
CA VAL A 377 5.18 9.53 -23.57
C VAL A 377 5.28 9.83 -22.09
N MET A 378 4.18 9.67 -21.38
CA MET A 378 4.15 9.74 -19.93
C MET A 378 4.11 8.33 -19.36
N LEU A 379 5.17 7.96 -18.65
CA LEU A 379 5.32 6.68 -17.96
C LEU A 379 5.03 6.87 -16.48
N GLN A 380 4.16 6.01 -15.94
CA GLN A 380 3.87 5.91 -14.52
C GLN A 380 4.07 4.48 -14.08
N THR A 381 4.97 4.25 -13.13
CA THR A 381 5.24 2.91 -12.62
C THR A 381 5.52 2.96 -11.13
N LYS A 382 5.69 1.78 -10.54
CA LYS A 382 6.01 1.60 -9.14
C LYS A 382 7.17 0.61 -9.03
N PHE A 383 8.10 0.88 -8.13
CA PHE A 383 9.11 -0.08 -7.74
C PHE A 383 8.46 -1.20 -6.93
N GLU A 384 8.29 -2.36 -7.57
CA GLU A 384 7.68 -3.50 -6.90
C GLU A 384 8.65 -4.13 -5.91
N LYS A 385 8.09 -4.46 -4.73
CA LYS A 385 8.80 -5.10 -3.61
C LYS A 385 10.07 -4.35 -3.19
N LEU A 386 10.13 -3.03 -3.37
CA LEU A 386 11.28 -2.20 -3.02
C LEU A 386 11.76 -2.47 -1.58
N PHE A 387 10.83 -2.41 -0.62
CA PHE A 387 11.16 -2.60 0.80
C PHE A 387 11.56 -4.04 1.14
N GLU A 388 11.04 -5.03 0.42
CA GLU A 388 11.24 -6.46 0.75
C GLU A 388 12.59 -6.97 0.20
N LYS A 389 13.10 -6.35 -0.87
CA LYS A 389 14.29 -6.80 -1.60
C LYS A 389 15.58 -6.08 -1.22
N ILE A 390 15.56 -5.15 -0.26
CA ILE A 390 16.78 -4.48 0.20
C ILE A 390 17.71 -5.49 0.89
N ASP A 391 18.88 -5.71 0.31
CA ASP A 391 19.96 -6.46 0.95
C ASP A 391 20.68 -5.57 1.97
N LEU A 392 20.72 -6.00 3.23
CA LEU A 392 21.32 -5.26 4.33
C LEU A 392 22.84 -5.12 4.19
N THR A 393 23.52 -6.07 3.53
CA THR A 393 24.97 -6.03 3.33
C THR A 393 25.36 -4.96 2.31
N MET A 394 24.63 -4.92 1.19
CA MET A 394 24.74 -3.87 0.17
C MET A 394 24.33 -2.51 0.73
N LEU A 395 23.23 -2.47 1.50
CA LEU A 395 22.77 -1.25 2.15
C LEU A 395 23.84 -0.66 3.06
N ASN A 396 24.54 -1.47 3.86
CA ASN A 396 25.62 -1.00 4.73
C ASN A 396 26.72 -0.29 3.92
N ARG A 397 27.17 -0.92 2.83
CA ARG A 397 28.18 -0.32 1.94
C ARG A 397 27.72 0.99 1.30
N LEU A 398 26.45 1.08 0.91
CA LEU A 398 25.89 2.32 0.36
C LEU A 398 25.76 3.41 1.43
N LEU A 399 25.30 3.08 2.64
CA LEU A 399 25.17 4.03 3.74
C LEU A 399 26.53 4.58 4.18
N ARG A 400 27.59 3.77 4.16
CA ARG A 400 28.97 4.22 4.45
C ARG A 400 29.51 5.26 3.46
N LEU A 401 28.92 5.40 2.27
CA LEU A 401 29.28 6.48 1.34
C LEU A 401 28.78 7.85 1.82
N ILE A 402 27.67 7.88 2.54
CA ILE A 402 26.99 9.12 2.94
C ILE A 402 27.06 9.43 4.43
N LEU A 403 27.37 8.44 5.27
CA LEU A 403 27.33 8.52 6.72
C LEU A 403 28.64 8.03 7.34
N ASP A 404 28.89 8.46 8.58
CA ASP A 404 29.86 7.78 9.43
C ASP A 404 29.54 6.29 9.57
N HIS A 405 30.60 5.48 9.60
CA HIS A 405 30.52 4.03 9.69
C HIS A 405 29.70 3.53 10.89
N ASN A 406 29.74 4.21 12.04
CA ASN A 406 28.96 3.79 13.22
C ASN A 406 27.45 3.95 13.00
N LEU A 407 27.04 5.03 12.33
CA LEU A 407 25.64 5.27 12.00
C LEU A 407 25.14 4.25 10.98
N ALA A 408 25.94 3.97 9.95
CA ALA A 408 25.63 2.95 8.95
C ALA A 408 25.47 1.56 9.60
N ASP A 409 26.37 1.18 10.51
CA ASP A 409 26.30 -0.09 11.23
C ASP A 409 25.10 -0.16 12.18
N TYR A 410 24.78 0.93 12.89
CA TYR A 410 23.58 1.03 13.72
C TYR A 410 22.30 0.81 12.87
N MET A 411 22.17 1.54 11.76
CA MET A 411 20.98 1.47 10.89
C MET A 411 20.80 0.08 10.26
N CYS A 412 21.90 -0.59 9.88
CA CYS A 412 21.83 -1.94 9.31
C CYS A 412 21.51 -2.99 10.38
N ALA A 413 22.17 -2.93 11.54
CA ALA A 413 21.89 -3.80 12.67
C ALA A 413 20.44 -3.66 13.15
N LYS A 414 19.89 -2.45 13.12
CA LYS A 414 18.52 -2.14 13.53
C LYS A 414 17.44 -2.71 12.60
N ASN A 415 17.79 -3.03 11.35
CA ASN A 415 16.90 -3.78 10.47
C ASN A 415 16.97 -5.29 10.71
N ASN A 416 18.07 -5.79 11.27
CA ASN A 416 18.30 -7.20 11.57
C ASN A 416 17.82 -7.56 12.99
N VAL A 417 16.51 -7.55 13.19
CA VAL A 417 15.88 -7.83 14.50
C VAL A 417 14.93 -9.01 14.44
N LEU A 418 14.61 -9.56 15.61
CA LEU A 418 13.58 -10.59 15.74
C LEU A 418 12.19 -9.93 15.65
N LEU A 419 11.42 -10.27 14.62
CA LEU A 419 10.02 -9.87 14.47
C LEU A 419 9.12 -10.88 15.16
N ALA A 420 8.31 -10.43 16.12
CA ALA A 420 7.46 -11.27 16.95
C ALA A 420 5.97 -10.96 16.75
N TYR A 421 5.16 -12.00 16.59
CA TYR A 421 3.70 -11.95 16.65
C TYR A 421 3.17 -13.16 17.41
N LYS A 422 2.78 -12.94 18.66
CA LYS A 422 2.25 -13.99 19.56
C LYS A 422 3.21 -15.17 19.69
N ASP A 423 2.92 -16.25 18.97
CA ASP A 423 3.59 -17.54 18.94
C ASP A 423 4.54 -17.71 17.74
N MET A 424 4.67 -16.69 16.88
CA MET A 424 5.53 -16.68 15.70
C MET A 424 6.67 -15.69 15.91
N SER A 425 7.91 -16.12 15.65
CA SER A 425 9.07 -15.24 15.64
C SER A 425 10.00 -15.59 14.48
N HIS A 426 10.70 -14.60 13.94
CA HIS A 426 11.76 -14.81 12.94
C HIS A 426 12.69 -13.61 12.86
N THR A 427 13.94 -13.85 12.46
CA THR A 427 14.92 -12.78 12.26
C THR A 427 14.75 -12.18 10.86
N ASN A 428 14.69 -10.85 10.77
CA ASN A 428 14.63 -10.14 9.49
C ASN A 428 16.04 -9.95 8.92
N SER A 429 16.53 -10.94 8.16
CA SER A 429 17.87 -10.87 7.54
C SER A 429 17.89 -10.22 6.16
N HIS A 430 16.73 -10.13 5.50
CA HIS A 430 16.57 -9.55 4.17
C HIS A 430 15.33 -8.65 4.11
N GLY A 431 15.48 -7.42 3.62
CA GLY A 431 14.41 -6.42 3.56
C GLY A 431 14.43 -5.42 4.72
N LEU A 432 13.71 -4.32 4.52
CA LEU A 432 13.69 -3.15 5.41
C LEU A 432 12.44 -3.15 6.31
N ILE A 433 12.64 -2.83 7.59
CA ILE A 433 11.55 -2.60 8.53
C ILE A 433 11.02 -1.18 8.39
N ARG A 434 9.80 -1.07 7.87
CA ARG A 434 9.18 0.24 7.54
C ARG A 434 8.78 1.06 8.77
N GLY A 435 8.72 0.44 9.96
CA GLY A 435 8.32 1.09 11.20
C GLY A 435 9.44 1.80 11.95
N LEU A 436 10.71 1.65 11.53
CA LEU A 436 11.82 2.41 12.09
C LEU A 436 11.66 3.89 11.72
N GLN A 437 12.00 4.80 12.63
CA GLN A 437 11.80 6.24 12.39
C GLN A 437 12.62 6.73 11.18
N PHE A 438 13.89 6.31 11.10
CA PHE A 438 14.80 6.63 9.99
C PHE A 438 14.60 5.78 8.72
N ALA A 439 13.60 4.87 8.69
CA ALA A 439 13.33 4.08 7.48
C ALA A 439 13.00 4.97 6.28
N SER A 440 12.38 6.13 6.54
CA SER A 440 12.09 7.15 5.53
C SER A 440 13.35 7.59 4.78
N PHE A 441 14.42 7.94 5.51
CA PHE A 441 15.71 8.36 4.96
C PHE A 441 16.36 7.25 4.13
N VAL A 442 16.39 6.02 4.65
CA VAL A 442 16.97 4.85 3.97
C VAL A 442 16.28 4.58 2.63
N VAL A 443 14.95 4.60 2.62
CA VAL A 443 14.17 4.35 1.39
C VAL A 443 14.43 5.43 0.35
N GLN A 444 14.52 6.70 0.77
CA GLN A 444 14.73 7.80 -0.16
C GLN A 444 16.14 7.78 -0.76
N PHE A 445 17.15 7.43 0.04
CA PHE A 445 18.53 7.28 -0.42
C PHE A 445 18.73 6.03 -1.30
N TYR A 446 18.12 4.90 -0.91
CA TYR A 446 18.14 3.70 -1.74
C TYR A 446 17.41 3.94 -3.08
N GLY A 447 16.27 4.66 -3.02
CA GLY A 447 15.55 5.12 -4.20
C GLY A 447 16.38 6.06 -5.07
N LEU A 448 17.22 6.94 -4.50
CA LEU A 448 18.15 7.77 -5.27
C LEU A 448 19.13 6.90 -6.06
N SER A 449 19.69 5.85 -5.45
CA SER A 449 20.57 4.91 -6.17
C SER A 449 19.86 4.25 -7.35
N LEU A 450 18.57 3.93 -7.22
CA LEU A 450 17.74 3.41 -8.31
C LEU A 450 17.41 4.46 -9.37
N ASP A 451 17.17 5.71 -8.97
CA ASP A 451 16.95 6.82 -9.89
C ASP A 451 18.16 7.02 -10.82
N LEU A 452 19.38 6.86 -10.28
CA LEU A 452 20.61 6.95 -11.06
C LEU A 452 20.74 5.82 -12.09
N LEU A 453 20.29 4.60 -11.76
CA LEU A 453 20.22 3.51 -12.74
C LEU A 453 19.20 3.79 -13.84
N LEU A 454 18.06 4.41 -13.48
CA LEU A 454 17.02 4.74 -14.45
C LEU A 454 17.42 5.88 -15.38
N LEU A 455 18.01 6.96 -14.85
CA LEU A 455 18.36 8.15 -15.60
C LEU A 455 19.72 8.03 -16.30
N GLY A 456 20.67 7.37 -15.66
CA GLY A 456 22.10 7.49 -15.97
C GLY A 456 22.70 8.76 -15.36
N LEU A 457 24.01 8.73 -15.09
CA LEU A 457 24.72 9.84 -14.42
C LEU A 457 24.66 11.16 -15.21
N THR A 458 24.78 11.08 -16.55
CA THR A 458 24.74 12.26 -17.42
C THR A 458 23.40 12.97 -17.30
N ARG A 459 22.30 12.26 -17.54
CA ARG A 459 20.96 12.87 -17.48
C ARG A 459 20.56 13.29 -16.08
N ALA A 460 20.93 12.51 -15.05
CA ALA A 460 20.71 12.91 -13.66
C ALA A 460 21.45 14.23 -13.33
N SER A 461 22.69 14.41 -13.79
CA SER A 461 23.45 15.64 -13.53
C SER A 461 22.84 16.86 -14.23
N GLU A 462 22.32 16.69 -15.44
CA GLU A 462 21.62 17.74 -16.19
C GLU A 462 20.31 18.18 -15.51
N ILE A 463 19.54 17.23 -14.95
CA ILE A 463 18.29 17.54 -14.25
C ILE A 463 18.58 18.20 -12.90
N ALA A 464 19.61 17.74 -12.17
CA ALA A 464 19.98 18.31 -10.87
C ALA A 464 20.66 19.70 -11.00
N GLY A 465 21.22 20.01 -12.17
CA GLY A 465 22.04 21.21 -12.38
C GLY A 465 23.42 21.10 -11.73
N PRO A 466 24.30 22.10 -11.87
CA PRO A 466 25.62 22.09 -11.25
C PRO A 466 25.54 22.12 -9.71
N PRO A 467 26.51 21.57 -8.96
CA PRO A 467 26.48 21.53 -7.50
C PRO A 467 26.46 22.90 -6.82
N GLN A 468 27.06 23.91 -7.45
CA GLN A 468 27.13 25.28 -6.92
C GLN A 468 25.77 25.99 -6.98
N THR A 469 24.99 25.71 -8.01
CA THR A 469 23.66 26.28 -8.25
C THR A 469 22.73 25.17 -8.73
N PRO A 470 22.17 24.37 -7.79
CA PRO A 470 21.26 23.28 -8.16
C PRO A 470 19.99 23.83 -8.81
N ASN A 471 19.45 23.08 -9.77
CA ASN A 471 18.20 23.46 -10.43
C ASN A 471 17.00 23.27 -9.50
N GLU A 472 16.01 24.15 -9.64
CA GLU A 472 14.70 23.93 -9.04
C GLU A 472 13.98 22.74 -9.70
N PHE A 473 12.91 22.27 -9.08
CA PHE A 473 12.09 21.22 -9.68
C PHE A 473 11.48 21.72 -11.01
N MET A 474 11.62 20.92 -12.09
CA MET A 474 11.13 21.22 -13.44
C MET A 474 11.84 22.34 -14.21
N THR A 475 13.05 22.71 -13.80
CA THR A 475 13.86 23.69 -14.54
C THR A 475 15.17 23.07 -15.01
N PHE A 476 15.65 23.57 -16.15
CA PHE A 476 16.97 23.26 -16.71
C PHE A 476 17.77 24.55 -16.83
N CYS A 477 19.10 24.46 -16.85
CA CYS A 477 19.96 25.62 -17.07
C CYS A 477 19.72 26.25 -18.46
N ASP A 478 19.58 25.39 -19.48
CA ASP A 478 19.41 25.81 -20.88
C ASP A 478 18.41 24.94 -21.62
N THR A 479 17.78 25.52 -22.64
CA THR A 479 16.90 24.81 -23.59
C THR A 479 17.63 23.72 -24.39
N LYS A 480 18.95 23.87 -24.59
CA LYS A 480 19.78 22.83 -25.24
C LYS A 480 19.90 21.59 -24.37
N VAL A 481 20.11 21.77 -23.07
CA VAL A 481 20.18 20.67 -22.09
C VAL A 481 18.80 20.03 -21.91
N GLU A 482 17.72 20.81 -21.98
CA GLU A 482 16.38 20.24 -22.00
C GLU A 482 16.17 19.30 -23.21
N THR A 483 16.68 19.68 -24.39
CA THR A 483 16.43 19.00 -25.67
C THR A 483 17.40 17.90 -26.04
N CYS A 484 18.56 17.79 -25.39
CA CYS A 484 19.61 16.82 -25.72
C CYS A 484 19.22 15.35 -25.52
N HIS A 485 18.22 15.06 -24.67
CA HIS A 485 17.87 13.70 -24.27
C HIS A 485 16.34 13.47 -24.32
N PRO A 486 15.86 12.25 -24.64
CA PRO A 486 14.43 11.97 -24.70
C PRO A 486 13.70 12.14 -23.36
N ILE A 487 14.32 11.76 -22.24
CA ILE A 487 13.75 11.96 -20.89
C ILE A 487 13.74 13.46 -20.57
N ARG A 488 12.58 14.10 -20.51
CA ARG A 488 12.42 15.53 -20.22
C ARG A 488 12.14 15.83 -18.76
N MET A 489 11.40 14.95 -18.08
CA MET A 489 11.07 15.14 -16.67
C MET A 489 11.13 13.83 -15.93
N TYR A 490 11.51 13.92 -14.66
CA TYR A 490 11.56 12.81 -13.74
C TYR A 490 11.06 13.28 -12.38
N ALA A 491 10.19 12.49 -11.77
CA ALA A 491 9.85 12.63 -10.36
C ALA A 491 9.64 11.24 -9.76
N ARG A 492 10.11 11.06 -8.53
CA ARG A 492 9.84 9.86 -7.75
C ARG A 492 9.10 10.26 -6.47
N TYR A 493 7.90 9.72 -6.28
CA TYR A 493 7.13 9.87 -5.05
C TYR A 493 7.23 8.58 -4.23
N ILE A 494 8.19 8.54 -3.29
CA ILE A 494 8.55 7.35 -2.49
C ILE A 494 8.93 6.16 -3.38
N ASP A 495 7.97 5.31 -3.73
CA ASP A 495 8.11 4.10 -4.57
C ASP A 495 7.50 4.26 -5.98
N ARG A 496 6.79 5.36 -6.25
CA ARG A 496 6.16 5.64 -7.55
C ARG A 496 7.06 6.51 -8.41
N VAL A 497 7.24 6.12 -9.66
CA VAL A 497 8.10 6.80 -10.62
C VAL A 497 7.26 7.39 -11.75
N HIS A 498 7.53 8.65 -12.06
CA HIS A 498 6.90 9.42 -13.11
C HIS A 498 7.97 9.93 -14.07
N ILE A 499 7.92 9.50 -15.32
CA ILE A 499 8.90 9.88 -16.33
C ILE A 499 8.18 10.41 -17.56
N MET A 500 8.62 11.57 -18.03
CA MET A 500 8.13 12.17 -19.26
C MET A 500 9.18 12.08 -20.35
N PHE A 501 8.79 11.54 -21.50
CA PHE A 501 9.64 11.43 -22.67
C PHE A 501 9.12 12.30 -23.82
N ARG A 502 10.05 12.83 -24.61
CA ARG A 502 9.80 13.47 -25.89
C ARG A 502 10.69 12.79 -26.91
N PHE A 503 10.10 12.08 -27.86
CA PHE A 503 10.79 11.38 -28.93
C PHE A 503 10.62 12.11 -30.26
N THR A 504 11.69 12.13 -31.05
CA THR A 504 11.58 12.41 -32.48
C THR A 504 10.98 11.21 -33.22
N HIS A 505 10.56 11.41 -34.47
CA HIS A 505 10.01 10.32 -35.28
C HIS A 505 11.02 9.18 -35.48
N GLU A 506 12.31 9.50 -35.67
CA GLU A 506 13.38 8.51 -35.86
C GLU A 506 13.66 7.72 -34.59
N GLU A 507 13.78 8.41 -33.45
CA GLU A 507 14.01 7.77 -32.15
C GLU A 507 12.86 6.84 -31.76
N ALA A 508 11.62 7.29 -31.96
CA ALA A 508 10.44 6.47 -31.69
C ALA A 508 10.42 5.22 -32.57
N ARG A 509 10.73 5.36 -33.87
CA ARG A 509 10.77 4.24 -34.81
C ARG A 509 11.86 3.23 -34.44
N ASP A 510 13.06 3.70 -34.13
CA ASP A 510 14.17 2.84 -33.72
C ASP A 510 13.89 2.08 -32.42
N LEU A 511 13.32 2.77 -31.41
CA LEU A 511 12.96 2.14 -30.14
C LEU A 511 11.88 1.06 -30.31
N ILE A 512 10.88 1.31 -31.15
CA ILE A 512 9.84 0.33 -31.50
C ILE A 512 10.45 -0.86 -32.24
N GLN A 513 11.34 -0.60 -33.19
CA GLN A 513 11.99 -1.66 -33.97
C GLN A 513 12.81 -2.58 -33.06
N ARG A 514 13.63 -2.04 -32.16
CA ARG A 514 14.39 -2.82 -31.18
C ARG A 514 13.48 -3.68 -30.30
N TYR A 515 12.39 -3.12 -29.81
CA TYR A 515 11.40 -3.86 -29.02
C TYR A 515 10.76 -5.02 -29.81
N LEU A 516 10.32 -4.77 -31.04
CA LEU A 516 9.67 -5.78 -31.88
C LEU A 516 10.64 -6.86 -32.38
N THR A 517 11.94 -6.55 -32.46
CA THR A 517 12.98 -7.56 -32.74
C THR A 517 13.08 -8.59 -31.61
N GLU A 518 13.04 -8.15 -30.35
CA GLU A 518 13.07 -9.07 -29.20
C GLU A 518 11.71 -9.70 -28.90
N HIS A 519 10.62 -8.95 -29.13
CA HIS A 519 9.25 -9.36 -28.82
C HIS A 519 8.39 -9.21 -30.08
N PRO A 520 8.48 -10.16 -31.04
CA PRO A 520 7.72 -10.09 -32.27
C PRO A 520 6.22 -10.23 -31.99
N ASP A 521 5.42 -9.33 -32.57
CA ASP A 521 3.95 -9.35 -32.48
C ASP A 521 3.34 -9.48 -33.89
N PRO A 522 3.26 -10.70 -34.45
CA PRO A 522 2.69 -10.93 -35.77
C PRO A 522 1.16 -10.75 -35.79
N ASN A 523 0.48 -10.93 -34.65
CA ASN A 523 -0.98 -10.95 -34.54
C ASN A 523 -1.60 -9.61 -34.13
N ASN A 524 -0.78 -8.56 -33.90
CA ASN A 524 -1.21 -7.28 -33.31
C ASN A 524 -1.85 -7.41 -31.91
N GLU A 525 -1.42 -8.40 -31.14
CA GLU A 525 -1.91 -8.67 -29.79
C GLU A 525 -1.41 -7.65 -28.76
N ASN A 526 -0.44 -6.80 -29.10
CA ASN A 526 0.04 -5.74 -28.21
C ASN A 526 -1.06 -4.77 -27.77
N MET A 527 -2.14 -4.62 -28.55
CA MET A 527 -3.31 -3.82 -28.15
C MET A 527 -4.10 -4.48 -27.02
N VAL A 528 -4.09 -5.80 -26.94
CA VAL A 528 -4.76 -6.59 -25.90
C VAL A 528 -3.93 -6.48 -24.61
N GLY A 529 -4.60 -6.14 -23.51
CA GLY A 529 -3.92 -5.95 -22.21
C GLY A 529 -3.18 -4.61 -22.06
N TYR A 530 -3.40 -3.64 -22.96
CA TYR A 530 -2.94 -2.27 -22.71
C TYR A 530 -3.85 -1.58 -21.69
N ASN A 531 -3.30 -1.25 -20.53
CA ASN A 531 -4.04 -0.60 -19.45
C ASN A 531 -4.48 0.81 -19.87
N ASN A 532 -5.77 1.13 -19.68
CA ASN A 532 -6.32 2.46 -19.99
C ASN A 532 -7.24 2.95 -18.87
N LYS A 533 -7.28 4.27 -18.69
CA LYS A 533 -8.00 4.95 -17.61
C LYS A 533 -9.52 4.95 -17.87
N LYS A 534 -10.23 4.04 -17.20
CA LYS A 534 -11.69 3.86 -17.37
C LYS A 534 -12.56 4.95 -16.70
N CYS A 535 -11.96 5.83 -15.91
CA CYS A 535 -12.60 7.01 -15.32
C CYS A 535 -13.05 8.05 -16.37
N TRP A 536 -12.28 8.22 -17.46
CA TRP A 536 -12.57 9.20 -18.50
C TRP A 536 -13.59 8.67 -19.51
N PRO A 537 -14.35 9.52 -20.23
CA PRO A 537 -15.17 9.12 -21.39
C PRO A 537 -14.32 8.50 -22.51
N ARG A 538 -14.93 7.68 -23.39
CA ARG A 538 -14.20 6.98 -24.47
C ARG A 538 -13.40 7.94 -25.37
N ASP A 539 -13.95 9.11 -25.69
CA ASP A 539 -13.29 10.11 -26.53
C ASP A 539 -12.15 10.87 -25.83
N ALA A 540 -12.14 10.84 -24.50
CA ALA A 540 -11.14 11.50 -23.66
C ALA A 540 -10.01 10.57 -23.23
N ARG A 541 -10.15 9.26 -23.46
CA ARG A 541 -9.12 8.24 -23.19
C ARG A 541 -8.05 8.26 -24.28
N MET A 542 -6.92 7.62 -24.00
CA MET A 542 -5.94 7.30 -25.03
C MET A 542 -6.57 6.33 -26.04
N ARG A 543 -6.49 6.67 -27.32
CA ARG A 543 -6.84 5.84 -28.47
C ARG A 543 -5.72 4.82 -28.70
N LEU A 544 -6.10 3.58 -28.96
CA LEU A 544 -5.18 2.46 -29.10
C LEU A 544 -4.76 2.30 -30.56
N MET A 545 -3.84 3.14 -31.02
CA MET A 545 -3.22 3.01 -32.34
C MET A 545 -2.01 2.09 -32.28
N LYS A 546 -1.73 1.32 -33.34
CA LYS A 546 -0.62 0.35 -33.35
C LYS A 546 0.73 0.99 -33.01
N HIS A 547 1.02 2.14 -33.61
CA HIS A 547 2.25 2.90 -33.35
C HIS A 547 2.37 3.31 -31.87
N ASP A 548 1.34 3.93 -31.31
CA ASP A 548 1.35 4.46 -29.94
C ASP A 548 1.39 3.35 -28.89
N VAL A 549 0.67 2.25 -29.12
CA VAL A 549 0.67 1.08 -28.24
C VAL A 549 2.06 0.44 -28.20
N ASN A 550 2.66 0.23 -29.38
CA ASN A 550 4.01 -0.31 -29.48
C ASN A 550 5.00 0.64 -28.81
N LEU A 551 4.96 1.95 -29.10
CA LEU A 551 5.83 2.94 -28.46
C LEU A 551 5.72 2.89 -26.93
N GLY A 552 4.50 2.83 -26.39
CA GLY A 552 4.28 2.75 -24.96
C GLY A 552 4.87 1.48 -24.33
N ARG A 553 4.74 0.33 -24.99
CA ARG A 553 5.35 -0.93 -24.55
C ARG A 553 6.88 -0.90 -24.68
N SER A 554 7.42 -0.34 -25.75
CA SER A 554 8.87 -0.22 -25.98
C SER A 554 9.53 0.69 -24.96
N VAL A 555 8.89 1.82 -24.59
CA VAL A 555 9.37 2.70 -23.52
C VAL A 555 9.37 1.98 -22.17
N PHE A 556 8.29 1.27 -21.85
CA PHE A 556 8.22 0.51 -20.60
C PHE A 556 9.28 -0.60 -20.55
N TRP A 557 9.46 -1.34 -21.64
CA TRP A 557 10.49 -2.38 -21.78
C TRP A 557 11.91 -1.79 -21.63
N GLY A 558 12.19 -0.67 -22.28
CA GLY A 558 13.48 0.02 -22.20
C GLY A 558 13.82 0.47 -20.79
N ILE A 559 12.83 0.95 -20.02
CA ILE A 559 13.02 1.37 -18.62
C ILE A 559 13.10 0.15 -17.69
N LYS A 560 12.31 -0.89 -17.94
CA LYS A 560 12.34 -2.13 -17.17
C LYS A 560 13.70 -2.83 -17.24
N ASN A 561 14.35 -2.80 -18.40
CA ASN A 561 15.66 -3.45 -18.59
C ASN A 561 16.82 -2.70 -17.94
N ARG A 562 16.64 -1.43 -17.54
CA ARG A 562 17.67 -0.68 -16.80
C ARG A 562 17.78 -1.12 -15.33
N LEU A 563 16.82 -1.89 -14.82
CA LEU A 563 16.78 -2.32 -13.42
C LEU A 563 17.07 -3.82 -13.30
N PRO A 564 18.06 -4.21 -12.48
CA PRO A 564 18.25 -5.59 -12.09
C PRO A 564 17.05 -6.11 -11.32
N ARG A 565 16.53 -7.28 -11.72
CA ARG A 565 15.37 -7.93 -11.08
C ARG A 565 15.65 -8.34 -9.63
N SER A 566 16.92 -8.52 -9.29
CA SER A 566 17.42 -8.83 -7.94
C SER A 566 17.00 -7.76 -6.93
N ILE A 567 17.00 -6.49 -7.34
CA ILE A 567 16.73 -5.34 -6.47
C ILE A 567 15.27 -4.92 -6.51
N THR A 568 14.73 -4.64 -7.68
CA THR A 568 13.32 -4.28 -7.85
C THR A 568 12.87 -4.65 -9.25
N THR A 569 11.57 -4.56 -9.50
CA THR A 569 11.03 -4.80 -10.84
C THR A 569 9.90 -3.84 -11.14
N LEU A 570 9.66 -3.63 -12.43
CA LEU A 570 8.52 -2.88 -12.94
C LEU A 570 7.55 -3.87 -13.58
N GLU A 571 6.34 -3.93 -13.03
CA GLU A 571 5.24 -4.75 -13.55
C GLU A 571 4.30 -3.90 -14.41
N TRP A 572 3.94 -4.42 -15.59
CA TRP A 572 3.07 -3.71 -16.52
C TRP A 572 1.66 -3.52 -15.96
N GLU A 573 1.17 -4.50 -15.18
CA GLU A 573 -0.17 -4.49 -14.59
C GLU A 573 -0.41 -3.30 -13.66
N ASN A 574 0.62 -2.92 -12.89
CA ASN A 574 0.59 -1.77 -11.97
C ASN A 574 1.12 -0.47 -12.60
N GLY A 575 1.64 -0.56 -13.83
CA GLY A 575 2.10 0.57 -14.63
C GLY A 575 1.00 1.15 -15.52
N PHE A 576 1.19 2.40 -15.91
CA PHE A 576 0.37 3.07 -16.91
C PHE A 576 1.26 3.93 -17.81
N VAL A 577 1.04 3.81 -19.12
CA VAL A 577 1.73 4.61 -20.13
C VAL A 577 0.68 5.34 -20.95
N SER A 578 0.88 6.64 -21.15
CA SER A 578 0.05 7.46 -22.03
C SER A 578 0.92 8.06 -23.11
N VAL A 579 0.50 7.92 -24.37
CA VAL A 579 1.18 8.53 -25.52
C VAL A 579 0.32 9.66 -26.08
N TYR A 580 0.93 10.83 -26.20
CA TYR A 580 0.41 11.96 -26.96
C TYR A 580 1.13 11.98 -28.32
N SER A 581 0.35 11.85 -29.39
CA SER A 581 0.81 11.66 -30.77
C SER A 581 -0.10 12.44 -31.72
N LYS A 582 0.10 12.36 -33.04
CA LYS A 582 -0.84 12.95 -34.02
C LYS A 582 -2.29 12.44 -33.84
N ASP A 583 -2.45 11.18 -33.45
CA ASP A 583 -3.76 10.52 -33.32
C ASP A 583 -4.37 10.72 -31.94
N ASN A 584 -3.52 10.90 -30.91
CA ASN A 584 -3.90 11.05 -29.52
C ASN A 584 -3.81 12.50 -29.03
N PRO A 585 -4.94 13.21 -28.83
CA PRO A 585 -4.93 14.62 -28.43
C PRO A 585 -4.77 14.85 -26.92
N ASN A 586 -4.94 13.81 -26.10
CA ASN A 586 -4.90 13.91 -24.64
C ASN A 586 -3.64 13.25 -24.08
N LEU A 587 -3.03 13.87 -23.08
CA LEU A 587 -2.01 13.23 -22.24
C LEU A 587 -2.63 12.90 -20.88
N LEU A 588 -2.62 11.62 -20.50
CA LEU A 588 -3.26 11.12 -19.29
C LEU A 588 -2.22 10.67 -18.28
N PHE A 589 -2.46 10.96 -17.00
CA PHE A 589 -1.61 10.47 -15.92
C PHE A 589 -2.34 10.55 -14.57
N SER A 590 -1.81 9.87 -13.56
CA SER A 590 -2.31 9.92 -12.18
C SER A 590 -1.18 10.12 -11.18
N MET A 591 -1.29 11.11 -10.30
CA MET A 591 -0.24 11.47 -9.35
C MET A 591 -0.88 11.89 -8.03
N CYS A 592 -0.34 11.42 -6.90
CA CYS A 592 -0.80 11.77 -5.56
C CYS A 592 -2.32 11.60 -5.31
N GLY A 593 -2.96 10.64 -5.98
CA GLY A 593 -4.41 10.39 -5.89
C GLY A 593 -5.29 11.18 -6.86
N PHE A 594 -4.72 12.12 -7.61
CA PHE A 594 -5.42 12.86 -8.66
C PHE A 594 -5.27 12.16 -10.00
N GLU A 595 -6.34 12.11 -10.79
CA GLU A 595 -6.30 11.69 -12.20
C GLU A 595 -6.39 12.92 -13.09
N VAL A 596 -5.36 13.14 -13.89
CA VAL A 596 -5.17 14.37 -14.66
C VAL A 596 -5.17 14.05 -16.14
N ARG A 597 -5.84 14.92 -16.89
CA ARG A 597 -5.83 14.95 -18.35
C ARG A 597 -5.38 16.32 -18.82
N ILE A 598 -4.28 16.38 -19.56
CA ILE A 598 -3.84 17.60 -20.22
C ILE A 598 -4.31 17.56 -21.67
N LEU A 599 -5.00 18.62 -22.08
CA LEU A 599 -5.46 18.85 -23.45
C LEU A 599 -4.96 20.23 -23.91
N PRO A 600 -4.01 20.30 -24.87
CA PRO A 600 -3.54 21.57 -25.39
C PRO A 600 -4.62 22.27 -26.20
N LYS A 601 -4.74 23.61 -26.04
CA LYS A 601 -5.73 24.43 -26.74
C LYS A 601 -5.67 24.30 -28.27
N ILE A 602 -4.48 24.04 -28.83
CA ILE A 602 -4.26 23.86 -30.27
C ILE A 602 -5.09 22.68 -30.83
N ARG A 603 -5.42 21.70 -30.00
CA ARG A 603 -6.20 20.50 -30.38
C ARG A 603 -7.65 20.53 -29.87
N THR A 604 -8.08 21.67 -29.32
CA THR A 604 -9.41 21.84 -28.75
C THR A 604 -10.34 22.45 -29.79
N THR A 605 -11.49 21.82 -30.04
CA THR A 605 -12.54 22.34 -30.93
C THR A 605 -13.57 23.24 -30.22
N GLN A 606 -13.67 23.21 -28.88
CA GLN A 606 -14.60 24.03 -28.09
C GLN A 606 -14.03 24.44 -26.73
N SER A 607 -14.22 25.70 -26.32
CA SER A 607 -13.79 26.18 -25.00
C SER A 607 -14.81 25.84 -23.91
N ASN A 608 -14.53 24.82 -23.10
CA ASN A 608 -15.31 24.52 -21.89
C ASN A 608 -14.61 25.10 -20.66
N THR A 609 -15.30 25.96 -19.91
CA THR A 609 -14.87 26.44 -18.59
C THR A 609 -15.76 25.83 -17.52
N LYS A 610 -15.22 24.84 -16.81
CA LYS A 610 -15.81 24.24 -15.61
C LYS A 610 -14.81 24.38 -14.47
N ASP A 611 -15.28 24.46 -13.24
CA ASP A 611 -14.46 24.74 -12.05
C ASP A 611 -13.32 23.74 -11.80
N GLY A 612 -13.46 22.51 -12.28
CA GLY A 612 -12.41 21.47 -12.19
C GLY A 612 -11.30 21.55 -13.24
N ILE A 613 -11.25 22.61 -14.08
CA ILE A 613 -10.25 22.77 -15.14
C ILE A 613 -9.25 23.85 -14.76
N TYR A 614 -8.00 23.44 -14.55
CA TYR A 614 -6.89 24.38 -14.40
C TYR A 614 -6.48 24.94 -15.76
N LYS A 615 -6.48 26.27 -15.89
CA LYS A 615 -5.94 26.97 -17.07
C LYS A 615 -4.46 27.24 -16.84
N MET A 616 -3.60 26.50 -17.54
CA MET A 616 -2.16 26.68 -17.47
C MET A 616 -1.73 27.80 -18.42
N ASN A 617 -1.00 28.79 -17.91
CA ASN A 617 -0.39 29.83 -18.72
C ASN A 617 1.09 29.53 -18.96
N ILE A 618 1.56 29.80 -20.19
CA ILE A 618 2.99 29.78 -20.49
C ILE A 618 3.56 31.10 -19.95
N PRO A 619 4.53 31.09 -19.03
CA PRO A 619 5.26 32.30 -18.69
C PRO A 619 6.10 32.68 -19.92
N ARG A 620 5.63 33.65 -20.73
CA ARG A 620 6.44 34.20 -21.82
C ARG A 620 7.66 34.92 -21.22
N ARG A 621 8.81 34.73 -21.87
CA ARG A 621 10.09 35.46 -21.67
C ARG A 621 9.85 36.90 -21.22
N GLY A 622 10.39 37.25 -20.05
CA GLY A 622 10.70 38.64 -19.67
C GLY A 622 9.51 39.55 -19.36
N LEU A 623 8.70 39.23 -18.35
CA LEU A 623 7.99 40.26 -17.57
C LEU A 623 8.06 39.85 -16.10
N ARG A 624 8.85 40.60 -15.33
CA ARG A 624 8.77 40.61 -13.86
C ARG A 624 7.30 40.86 -13.51
N LEU A 625 6.65 39.87 -12.90
CA LEU A 625 5.35 40.08 -12.25
C LEU A 625 5.61 40.93 -11.00
N LEU A 626 5.53 42.25 -11.16
CA LEU A 626 5.17 43.13 -10.07
C LEU A 626 3.70 42.83 -9.75
N PHE A 627 3.44 42.30 -8.56
CA PHE A 627 2.11 42.26 -8.00
C PHE A 627 1.63 43.70 -7.84
N SER A 628 0.62 44.12 -8.61
CA SER A 628 -0.23 45.25 -8.23
C SER A 628 -1.51 44.65 -7.67
N GLU A 629 -1.66 44.69 -6.35
CA GLU A 629 -2.95 44.56 -5.68
C GLU A 629 -3.87 45.68 -6.19
N SER A 630 -4.84 45.34 -7.02
CA SER A 630 -6.02 46.19 -7.21
C SER A 630 -7.09 45.72 -6.24
N THR A 631 -7.06 46.30 -5.05
CA THR A 631 -8.24 46.49 -4.22
C THR A 631 -9.39 47.02 -5.07
N THR A 632 -10.50 46.30 -5.13
CA THR A 632 -11.79 46.89 -5.47
C THR A 632 -12.83 46.43 -4.45
N SER A 633 -13.16 47.38 -3.60
CA SER A 633 -14.34 47.51 -2.78
C SER A 633 -15.62 47.34 -3.60
N THR A 634 -16.48 46.39 -3.24
CA THR A 634 -17.84 46.61 -2.69
C THR A 634 -18.44 45.28 -2.27
#